data_AF-A0A934K6E3-F1
#
_entry.id   AF-A0A934K6E3-F1
#
_cell.length_a   1.000
_cell.length_b   1.000
_cell.length_c   1.000
_cell.angle_alpha   90.00
_cell.angle_beta   90.00
_cell.angle_gamma   90.00
#
_symmetry.space_group_name_H-M   'P 1'
#
loop_
_entity.id
_entity.type
_entity.pdbx_description
1 polymer ?
#
loop_
_entity_poly.entity_id
_entity_poly.type
_entity_poly.pdbx_seq_one_letter_code
_entity_poly.pdbx_strand_id
1 'polypeptide(L)'
;MLPTPALVARWLVRIGGLLQIVLGALFWTGNAVTLVPVHILVGLLLVIGLWTLAFFAARAGVQPAFVAVVVLWGLLLPIFGLTQDRMLTGDAHWVIRVLHLLVGLAAIGQGEGLAGQMSRARR
;
A
#
# COMPACT_ATOMS: atom_id res chain seq x y z
N MET A 1 -1.84 -22.66 -6.89
CA MET A 1 -0.72 -22.03 -6.16
C MET A 1 -0.39 -20.69 -6.81
N LEU A 2 0.04 -19.70 -6.03
CA LEU A 2 0.52 -18.42 -6.58
C LEU A 2 1.86 -18.64 -7.29
N PRO A 3 2.14 -17.96 -8.42
CA PRO A 3 3.47 -17.98 -9.01
C PRO A 3 4.48 -17.31 -8.05
N THR A 4 5.73 -17.75 -8.05
CA THR A 4 6.79 -17.27 -7.13
C THR A 4 6.86 -15.74 -7.05
N PRO A 5 6.82 -14.97 -8.17
CA PRO A 5 6.85 -13.51 -8.08
C PRO A 5 5.64 -12.91 -7.35
N ALA A 6 4.44 -13.49 -7.50
CA ALA A 6 3.25 -13.03 -6.77
C ALA A 6 3.34 -13.36 -5.27
N LEU A 7 3.96 -14.48 -4.90
CA LEU A 7 4.22 -14.82 -3.50
C LEU A 7 5.19 -13.82 -2.86
N VAL A 8 6.29 -13.50 -3.55
CA VAL A 8 7.26 -12.49 -3.11
C VAL A 8 6.58 -11.13 -2.95
N ALA A 9 5.81 -10.71 -3.95
CA ALA A 9 5.06 -9.46 -3.92
C ALA A 9 4.08 -9.39 -2.74
N ARG A 10 3.38 -10.49 -2.43
CA ARG A 10 2.49 -10.56 -1.26
C ARG A 10 3.25 -10.37 0.05
N TRP A 11 4.38 -11.05 0.23
CA TRP A 11 5.20 -10.89 1.43
C TRP A 11 5.80 -9.50 1.54
N LEU A 12 6.19 -8.91 0.41
CA LEU A 12 6.66 -7.54 0.34
C LEU A 12 5.56 -6.56 0.80
N VAL A 13 4.31 -6.73 0.35
CA VAL A 13 3.18 -5.90 0.81
C VAL A 13 2.92 -6.09 2.32
N ARG A 14 3.02 -7.31 2.85
CA ARG A 14 2.81 -7.59 4.28
C ARG A 14 3.87 -6.95 5.17
N ILE A 15 5.14 -7.25 4.89
CA ILE A 15 6.27 -6.77 5.69
C ILE A 15 6.40 -5.27 5.50
N GLY A 16 6.32 -4.79 4.25
CA GLY A 16 6.31 -3.36 3.94
C GLY A 16 5.17 -2.64 4.64
N GLY A 17 3.95 -3.20 4.62
CA GLY A 17 2.79 -2.63 5.29
C GLY A 17 2.95 -2.51 6.80
N LEU A 18 3.49 -3.53 7.46
CA LEU A 18 3.80 -3.48 8.89
C LEU A 18 4.84 -2.39 9.19
N LEU A 19 5.91 -2.32 8.40
CA LEU A 19 6.93 -1.28 8.53
C LEU A 19 6.36 0.13 8.32
N GLN A 20 5.47 0.30 7.33
CA GLN A 20 4.78 1.57 7.08
C GLN A 20 3.97 2.02 8.30
N ILE A 21 3.21 1.11 8.92
CA ILE A 21 2.40 1.41 10.10
C ILE A 21 3.29 1.82 11.29
N VAL A 22 4.36 1.06 11.54
CA VAL A 22 5.29 1.34 12.64
C VAL A 22 5.98 2.68 12.45
N LEU A 23 6.55 2.92 11.27
CA LEU A 23 7.23 4.19 10.94
C LEU A 23 6.25 5.37 10.97
N GLY A 24 5.05 5.20 10.40
CA GLY A 24 4.01 6.23 10.42
C GLY A 24 3.59 6.63 11.84
N ALA A 25 3.43 5.65 12.74
CA ALA A 25 3.12 5.91 14.15
C ALA A 25 4.27 6.64 14.88
N LEU A 26 5.52 6.26 14.60
CA LEU A 26 6.70 6.96 15.14
C LEU A 26 6.70 8.43 14.69
N PHE A 27 6.52 8.70 13.39
CA PHE A 27 6.54 10.06 12.87
C PHE A 27 5.37 10.90 13.36
N TRP A 28 4.19 10.30 13.47
CA TRP A 28 3.00 10.98 14.00
C TRP A 28 3.27 11.55 15.39
N THR A 29 3.98 10.78 16.22
CA THR A 29 4.34 11.16 17.60
C THR A 29 5.61 11.99 17.70
N GLY A 30 6.17 12.44 16.58
CA GLY A 30 7.39 13.26 16.54
C GLY A 30 8.69 12.47 16.72
N ASN A 31 8.64 11.13 16.70
CA ASN A 31 9.79 10.25 16.89
C ASN A 31 10.39 9.80 15.55
N ALA A 32 11.70 9.57 15.52
CA ALA A 32 12.43 8.98 14.39
C ALA A 32 12.20 9.66 13.02
N VAL A 33 11.86 10.96 13.00
CA VAL A 33 11.54 11.73 11.78
C VAL A 33 12.66 11.75 10.73
N THR A 34 13.90 11.49 11.12
CA THR A 34 15.05 11.32 10.20
C THR A 34 14.90 10.09 9.29
N LEU A 35 14.00 9.15 9.62
CA LEU A 35 13.72 7.95 8.84
C LEU A 35 12.57 8.13 7.83
N VAL A 36 12.02 9.33 7.65
CA VAL A 36 11.01 9.61 6.62
C VAL A 36 11.44 9.14 5.21
N PRO A 37 12.70 9.32 4.75
CA PRO A 37 13.13 8.77 3.46
C PRO A 37 13.01 7.24 3.37
N VAL A 38 13.23 6.52 4.48
CA VAL A 38 13.08 5.06 4.55
C VAL A 38 11.61 4.68 4.44
N HIS A 39 10.71 5.41 5.11
CA HIS A 39 9.27 5.21 4.97
C HIS A 39 8.81 5.44 3.53
N ILE A 40 9.28 6.50 2.85
CA ILE A 40 8.96 6.73 1.45
C ILE A 40 9.45 5.56 0.59
N LEU A 41 10.70 5.13 0.75
CA LEU A 41 11.26 4.01 0.00
C LEU A 41 10.45 2.72 0.19
N VAL A 42 10.13 2.36 1.44
CA VAL A 42 9.34 1.16 1.75
C VAL A 42 7.91 1.30 1.19
N GLY A 43 7.33 2.50 1.19
CA GLY A 43 6.03 2.77 0.60
C GLY A 43 6.02 2.57 -0.92
N LEU A 44 7.08 3.03 -1.61
CA LEU A 44 7.26 2.79 -3.05
C LEU A 44 7.44 1.30 -3.36
N LEU A 45 8.23 0.57 -2.55
CA LEU A 45 8.35 -0.88 -2.69
C LEU A 45 6.99 -1.56 -2.51
N LEU A 46 6.20 -1.16 -1.50
CA LEU A 46 4.85 -1.67 -1.28
C LEU A 46 3.97 -1.48 -2.52
N VAL A 47 4.00 -0.29 -3.14
CA VAL A 47 3.26 0.00 -4.37
C VAL A 47 3.71 -0.90 -5.52
N ILE A 48 5.01 -1.13 -5.69
CA ILE A 48 5.54 -2.07 -6.71
C ILE A 48 5.03 -3.49 -6.44
N GLY A 49 5.02 -3.93 -5.17
CA GLY A 49 4.44 -5.22 -4.78
C GLY A 49 2.95 -5.30 -5.11
N LEU A 50 2.20 -4.23 -4.83
CA LEU A 50 0.78 -4.14 -5.11
C LEU A 50 0.46 -4.21 -6.62
N TRP A 51 1.19 -3.46 -7.45
CA TRP A 51 1.06 -3.53 -8.90
C TRP A 51 1.51 -4.88 -9.48
N THR A 52 2.54 -5.50 -8.90
CA THR A 52 2.93 -6.87 -9.26
C THR A 52 1.77 -7.84 -9.00
N LEU A 53 1.11 -7.76 -7.84
CA LEU A 53 -0.07 -8.56 -7.54
C LEU A 53 -1.23 -8.25 -8.50
N ALA A 54 -1.47 -6.99 -8.84
CA ALA A 54 -2.51 -6.57 -9.77
C ALA A 54 -2.29 -7.16 -11.17
N PHE A 55 -1.05 -7.16 -11.66
CA PHE A 55 -0.69 -7.80 -12.92
C PHE A 55 -1.01 -9.30 -12.90
N PHE A 56 -0.54 -10.04 -11.89
CA PHE A 56 -0.81 -11.49 -11.81
C PHE A 56 -2.29 -11.79 -11.59
N ALA A 57 -3.02 -10.92 -10.89
CA ALA A 57 -4.46 -11.05 -10.70
C ALA A 57 -5.21 -10.89 -12.02
N ALA A 58 -4.86 -9.90 -12.83
CA ALA A 58 -5.41 -9.74 -14.17
C ALA A 58 -5.16 -10.98 -15.04
N ARG A 59 -3.93 -11.50 -15.02
CA ARG A 59 -3.55 -12.74 -15.75
C ARG A 59 -4.29 -13.99 -15.24
N ALA A 60 -4.73 -13.99 -13.99
CA ALA A 60 -5.49 -15.08 -13.37
C ALA A 60 -7.02 -14.94 -13.54
N GLY A 61 -7.51 -13.92 -14.26
CA GLY A 61 -8.94 -13.72 -14.49
C GLY A 61 -9.68 -13.09 -13.30
N VAL A 62 -8.98 -12.43 -12.38
CA VAL A 62 -9.63 -11.63 -11.33
C VAL A 62 -10.41 -10.48 -11.97
N GLN A 63 -11.55 -10.11 -11.38
CA GLN A 63 -12.46 -9.08 -11.90
C GLN A 63 -11.69 -7.80 -12.29
N PRO A 64 -11.79 -7.35 -13.56
CA PRO A 64 -11.01 -6.20 -14.06
C PRO A 64 -11.23 -4.91 -13.27
N ALA A 65 -12.47 -4.66 -12.81
CA ALA A 65 -12.80 -3.49 -12.00
C ALA A 65 -11.99 -3.45 -10.70
N PHE A 66 -11.83 -4.59 -10.02
CA PHE A 66 -11.04 -4.65 -8.79
C PHE A 66 -9.55 -4.43 -9.07
N VAL A 67 -9.02 -5.05 -10.14
CA VAL A 67 -7.63 -4.81 -10.57
C VAL A 67 -7.40 -3.32 -10.86
N ALA A 68 -8.31 -2.67 -11.59
CA ALA A 68 -8.21 -1.25 -11.91
C ALA A 68 -8.21 -0.37 -10.64
N VAL A 69 -9.09 -0.66 -9.67
CA VAL A 69 -9.09 0.02 -8.38
C VAL A 69 -7.73 -0.12 -7.70
N VAL A 70 -7.15 -1.32 -7.64
CA VAL A 70 -5.83 -1.52 -7.02
C VAL A 70 -4.72 -0.74 -7.73
N VAL A 71 -4.73 -0.71 -9.06
CA VAL A 71 -3.74 0.05 -9.84
C VAL A 71 -3.83 1.54 -9.53
N LEU A 72 -5.05 2.10 -9.58
CA LEU A 72 -5.29 3.51 -9.27
C LEU A 72 -4.95 3.84 -7.82
N TRP A 73 -5.26 2.95 -6.88
CA TRP A 73 -4.91 3.11 -5.47
C TRP A 73 -3.40 3.13 -5.25
N GLY A 74 -2.65 2.29 -5.99
CA GLY A 74 -1.19 2.27 -5.98
C GLY A 74 -0.57 3.57 -6.48
N LEU A 75 -1.26 4.33 -7.35
CA LEU A 75 -0.85 5.67 -7.75
C LEU A 75 -1.27 6.75 -6.73
N LEU A 76 -2.49 6.65 -6.20
CA LEU A 76 -3.04 7.57 -5.21
C LEU A 76 -2.18 7.63 -3.95
N LEU A 77 -1.78 6.47 -3.41
CA LEU A 77 -1.04 6.36 -2.15
C LEU A 77 0.25 7.20 -2.11
N PRO A 78 1.21 7.06 -3.06
CA PRO A 78 2.44 7.85 -3.03
C PRO A 78 2.19 9.33 -3.33
N ILE A 79 1.27 9.66 -4.24
CA ILE A 79 0.92 11.06 -4.52
C ILE A 79 0.39 11.73 -3.25
N PHE A 80 -0.57 11.09 -2.58
CA PHE A 80 -1.15 11.61 -1.35
C PHE A 80 -0.11 11.69 -0.23
N GLY A 81 0.69 10.64 -0.03
CA GLY A 81 1.74 10.61 1.00
C GLY A 81 2.82 11.68 0.83
N LEU A 82 3.27 11.93 -0.40
CA LEU A 82 4.31 12.93 -0.70
C LEU A 82 3.80 14.38 -0.62
N THR A 83 2.48 14.57 -0.72
CA THR A 83 1.86 15.90 -0.69
C THR A 83 1.17 16.20 0.63
N GLN A 84 1.07 15.22 1.54
CA GLN A 84 0.29 15.32 2.78
C GLN A 84 0.71 16.50 3.67
N ASP A 85 2.01 16.78 3.79
CA ASP A 85 2.56 17.82 4.67
C ASP A 85 2.14 19.25 4.26
N ARG A 86 1.57 19.40 3.06
CA ARG A 86 1.09 20.68 2.52
C ARG A 86 -0.45 20.81 2.62
N MET A 87 -1.13 19.80 3.15
CA MET A 87 -2.59 19.74 3.23
C MET A 87 -3.06 19.99 4.66
N LEU A 88 -4.09 20.85 4.80
CA LEU A 88 -4.75 21.17 6.07
C LEU A 88 -3.74 21.34 7.23
N THR A 89 -2.74 22.19 7.04
CA THR A 89 -1.67 22.41 8.04
C THR A 89 -2.22 23.03 9.34
N GLY A 90 -1.45 22.93 10.43
CA GLY A 90 -1.87 23.39 11.77
C GLY A 90 -2.73 22.35 12.50
N ASP A 91 -3.68 22.80 13.32
CA ASP A 91 -4.45 21.95 14.23
C ASP A 91 -5.29 20.88 13.52
N ALA A 92 -5.69 21.12 12.27
CA ALA A 92 -6.49 20.18 11.49
C ALA A 92 -5.65 19.08 10.81
N HIS A 93 -4.31 19.16 10.86
CA HIS A 93 -3.44 18.29 10.07
C HIS A 93 -3.50 16.80 10.46
N TRP A 94 -3.95 16.50 11.69
CA TRP A 94 -4.21 15.12 12.09
C TRP A 94 -5.23 14.41 11.20
N VAL A 95 -6.19 15.13 10.59
CA VAL A 95 -7.17 14.54 9.66
C VAL A 95 -6.46 13.95 8.45
N ILE A 96 -5.49 14.68 7.90
CA ILE A 96 -4.68 14.19 6.77
C ILE A 96 -3.85 12.98 7.17
N ARG A 97 -3.26 12.98 8.38
CA ARG A 97 -2.52 11.82 8.92
C ARG A 97 -3.41 10.57 9.06
N VAL A 98 -4.64 10.72 9.57
CA VAL A 98 -5.63 9.62 9.63
C VAL A 98 -5.96 9.13 8.23
N LEU A 99 -6.27 10.04 7.29
CA LEU A 99 -6.60 9.66 5.92
C LEU A 99 -5.44 8.92 5.25
N HIS A 100 -4.20 9.37 5.47
CA HIS A 100 -3.02 8.71 4.90
C HIS A 100 -2.87 7.28 5.43
N LEU A 101 -3.03 7.09 6.75
CA LEU A 101 -3.06 5.77 7.37
C LEU A 101 -4.17 4.88 6.76
N LEU A 102 -5.39 5.40 6.62
CA LEU A 102 -6.51 4.64 6.04
C LEU A 102 -6.26 4.24 4.58
N VAL A 103 -5.71 5.15 3.77
CA VAL A 103 -5.33 4.87 2.37
C VAL A 103 -4.25 3.80 2.32
N GLY A 104 -3.26 3.83 3.22
CA GLY A 104 -2.24 2.80 3.38
C GLY A 104 -2.81 1.44 3.79
N LEU A 105 -3.68 1.41 4.80
CA LEU A 105 -4.36 0.18 5.24
C LEU A 105 -5.21 -0.44 4.13
N ALA A 106 -5.93 0.39 3.37
CA ALA A 106 -6.66 -0.06 2.20
C ALA A 106 -5.74 -0.68 1.13
N ALA A 107 -4.53 -0.15 0.93
CA ALA A 107 -3.56 -0.72 -0.01
C ALA A 107 -3.11 -2.12 0.43
N ILE A 108 -2.82 -2.31 1.73
CA ILE A 108 -2.46 -3.61 2.32
C ILE A 108 -3.62 -4.61 2.15
N GLY A 109 -4.85 -4.20 2.50
CA GLY A 109 -6.04 -5.03 2.35
C GLY A 109 -6.32 -5.45 0.91
N GLN A 110 -6.13 -4.53 -0.05
CA GLN A 110 -6.25 -4.83 -1.48
C GLN A 110 -5.22 -5.88 -1.94
N GLY A 111 -3.97 -5.81 -1.46
CA GLY A 111 -2.95 -6.81 -1.75
C GLY A 111 -3.34 -8.22 -1.30
N GLU A 112 -3.85 -8.35 -0.07
CA GLU A 112 -4.38 -9.64 0.42
C GLU A 112 -5.62 -10.09 -0.35
N GLY A 113 -6.50 -9.15 -0.71
CA GLY A 113 -7.70 -9.40 -1.52
C GLY A 113 -7.36 -10.00 -2.89
N LEU A 114 -6.39 -9.43 -3.62
CA LEU A 114 -5.93 -9.95 -4.90
C LEU A 114 -5.32 -11.35 -4.75
N ALA A 115 -4.46 -11.57 -3.74
CA ALA A 115 -3.88 -12.88 -3.46
C ALA A 115 -4.93 -13.96 -3.18
N GLY A 116 -5.98 -13.60 -2.42
CA GLY A 116 -7.11 -14.47 -2.15
C GLY A 116 -7.92 -14.80 -3.40
N GLN A 117 -8.23 -13.80 -4.23
CA GLN A 117 -8.99 -14.00 -5.47
C GLN A 117 -8.24 -14.83 -6.50
N MET A 118 -6.93 -14.59 -6.70
CA MET A 118 -6.09 -15.43 -7.57
C MET A 118 -6.07 -16.90 -7.14
N SER A 119 -6.11 -17.15 -5.82
CA SER A 119 -6.12 -18.51 -5.28
C SER A 119 -7.45 -19.22 -5.51
N ARG A 120 -8.56 -18.46 -5.60
CA ARG A 120 -9.90 -18.98 -5.92
C ARG A 120 -10.10 -19.21 -7.41
N ALA A 121 -9.63 -18.31 -8.26
CA ALA A 121 -9.76 -18.42 -9.73
C ALA A 121 -8.98 -19.58 -10.35
N ARG A 122 -8.09 -20.22 -9.58
CA ARG A 122 -7.30 -21.39 -9.99
C ARG A 122 -7.83 -22.72 -9.43
N ARG A 123 -8.94 -22.69 -8.69
CA ARG A 123 -9.68 -23.89 -8.27
C ARG A 123 -10.78 -24.15 -9.28
#